data_AF-A0A3D9GF17-F1
#
_entry.id   AF-A0A3D9GF17-F1
#
_cell.length_a   1.000
_cell.length_b   1.000
_cell.length_c   1.000
_cell.angle_alpha   90.00
_cell.angle_beta   90.00
_cell.angle_gamma   90.00
#
_symmetry.space_group_name_H-M   'P 1'
#
loop_
_entity.id
_entity.type
_entity.pdbx_description
1 polymer ?
#
loop_
_entity_poly.entity_id
_entity_poly.type
_entity_poly.pdbx_seq_one_letter_code
_entity_poly.pdbx_strand_id
1 'polypeptide(L)'
;MAKESDKKHFVLFVDSSVNNREATKRLETELSIGKTEIGETISRELGAIAREVLGTYEDINGLVLTGGDTAKAVCNQLNMNQMQLCTEVEAGLPLGKLRGGADTREYWAVTKAGGFGNERSLMNALIYMSGEDE
;
A
#
# COMPACT_ATOMS: atom_id res chain seq x y z
N MET A 1 28.70 17.01 -3.68
CA MET A 1 27.24 17.11 -3.86
C MET A 1 26.84 15.93 -4.72
N ALA A 2 26.35 14.85 -4.10
CA ALA A 2 25.85 13.72 -4.86
C ALA A 2 24.65 14.22 -5.69
N LYS A 3 24.67 13.97 -7.00
CA LYS A 3 23.53 14.23 -7.87
C LYS A 3 22.28 13.62 -7.24
N GLU A 4 21.17 14.36 -7.24
CA GLU A 4 19.83 13.81 -6.99
C GLU A 4 19.74 12.45 -7.69
N SER A 5 19.73 11.39 -6.89
CA SER A 5 19.48 10.06 -7.40
C SER A 5 18.07 10.10 -7.95
N ASP A 6 17.89 9.68 -9.20
CA ASP A 6 16.59 9.47 -9.84
C ASP A 6 15.86 8.34 -9.08
N LYS A 7 15.29 8.67 -7.92
CA LYS A 7 14.62 7.72 -7.02
C LYS A 7 13.36 7.26 -7.73
N LYS A 8 13.34 5.99 -8.12
CA LYS A 8 12.19 5.39 -8.79
C LYS A 8 11.12 5.05 -7.75
N HIS A 9 9.95 5.65 -7.90
CA HIS A 9 8.78 5.30 -7.12
C HIS A 9 7.84 4.43 -7.95
N PHE A 10 7.30 3.39 -7.33
CA PHE A 10 6.32 2.49 -7.94
C PHE A 10 4.94 2.79 -7.36
N VAL A 11 3.94 2.93 -8.25
CA VAL A 11 2.54 3.11 -7.85
C VAL A 11 1.74 1.95 -8.43
N LEU A 12 1.21 1.11 -7.53
CA LEU A 12 0.31 0.01 -7.87
C LEU A 12 -1.08 0.34 -7.35
N PHE A 13 -2.06 0.44 -8.24
CA PHE A 13 -3.43 0.77 -7.87
C PHE A 13 -4.43 0.20 -8.87
N VAL A 14 -5.67 0.04 -8.42
CA VAL A 14 -6.81 -0.18 -9.30
C VAL A 14 -7.52 1.15 -9.45
N ASP A 15 -7.64 1.63 -10.68
CA ASP A 15 -8.34 2.87 -10.95
C ASP A 15 -9.85 2.72 -10.72
N SER A 16 -10.51 3.81 -10.33
CA SER A 16 -11.94 3.83 -10.08
C SER A 16 -12.75 4.19 -11.33
N SER A 17 -12.33 3.74 -12.52
CA SER A 17 -13.09 3.99 -13.74
C SER A 17 -14.48 3.37 -13.71
N VAL A 18 -15.37 3.91 -14.56
CA VAL A 18 -16.68 3.31 -14.84
C VAL A 18 -16.50 1.88 -15.35
N ASN A 19 -15.52 1.65 -16.23
CA ASN A 19 -15.22 0.33 -16.79
C ASN A 19 -14.91 -0.70 -15.71
N ASN A 20 -14.06 -0.38 -14.73
CA ASN A 20 -13.75 -1.29 -13.64
C ASN A 20 -14.98 -1.56 -12.75
N ARG A 21 -15.79 -0.52 -12.46
CA ARG A 21 -17.03 -0.70 -11.69
C ARG A 21 -18.07 -1.56 -12.41
N GLU A 22 -18.17 -1.46 -13.73
CA GLU A 22 -19.06 -2.30 -14.52
C GLU A 22 -18.53 -3.72 -14.63
N ALA A 23 -17.21 -3.90 -14.76
CA ALA A 23 -16.58 -5.20 -14.73
C ALA A 23 -16.84 -5.94 -13.41
N THR A 24 -16.69 -5.28 -12.26
CA THR A 24 -17.01 -5.91 -10.96
C THR A 24 -18.48 -6.29 -10.84
N LYS A 25 -19.41 -5.45 -11.31
CA LYS A 25 -20.86 -5.77 -11.31
C LYS A 25 -21.20 -6.98 -12.19
N ARG A 26 -20.54 -7.13 -13.34
CA ARG A 26 -20.69 -8.32 -14.19
C ARG A 26 -20.21 -9.57 -13.46
N LEU A 27 -19.03 -9.51 -12.82
CA LEU A 27 -18.49 -10.61 -12.03
C LEU A 27 -19.38 -11.00 -10.85
N GLU A 28 -20.02 -10.04 -10.16
CA GLU A 28 -21.01 -10.34 -9.11
C GLU A 28 -22.12 -11.25 -9.64
N THR A 29 -22.60 -10.99 -10.86
CA THR A 29 -23.68 -11.76 -11.49
C THR A 29 -23.18 -13.10 -12.03
N GLU A 30 -22.06 -13.10 -12.75
CA GLU A 30 -21.50 -14.30 -13.41
C GLU A 30 -21.01 -15.35 -12.42
N LEU A 31 -20.38 -14.91 -11.33
CA LEU A 31 -19.80 -15.80 -10.32
C LEU A 31 -20.73 -16.03 -9.12
N SER A 32 -21.86 -15.32 -9.03
CA SER A 32 -22.77 -15.35 -7.88
C SER A 32 -22.07 -15.05 -6.55
N ILE A 33 -21.10 -14.13 -6.57
CA ILE A 33 -20.31 -13.69 -5.40
C ILE A 33 -20.65 -12.24 -5.04
N GLY A 34 -20.42 -11.89 -3.77
CA GLY A 34 -20.70 -10.55 -3.27
C GLY A 34 -19.62 -9.53 -3.66
N LYS A 35 -20.00 -8.24 -3.69
CA LYS A 35 -19.07 -7.11 -3.87
C LYS A 35 -17.87 -7.17 -2.93
N THR A 36 -18.08 -7.55 -1.68
CA THR A 36 -17.00 -7.66 -0.67
C THR A 36 -15.96 -8.69 -1.09
N GLU A 37 -16.39 -9.87 -1.53
CA GLU A 37 -15.50 -10.96 -1.93
C GLU A 37 -14.67 -10.61 -3.17
N ILE A 38 -15.25 -9.86 -4.11
CA ILE A 38 -14.52 -9.29 -5.25
C ILE A 38 -13.45 -8.30 -4.76
N GLY A 39 -13.82 -7.40 -3.85
CA GLY A 39 -12.88 -6.42 -3.29
C GLY A 39 -11.73 -7.06 -2.50
N GLU A 40 -12.02 -8.09 -1.72
CA GLU A 40 -11.03 -8.91 -1.01
C GLU A 40 -10.11 -9.63 -1.99
N THR A 41 -10.66 -10.18 -3.07
CA THR A 41 -9.88 -10.80 -4.14
C THR A 41 -8.95 -9.79 -4.81
N ILE A 42 -9.44 -8.62 -5.20
CA ILE A 42 -8.61 -7.56 -5.78
C ILE A 42 -7.48 -7.18 -4.81
N SER A 43 -7.80 -6.97 -3.52
CA SER A 43 -6.82 -6.60 -2.51
C SER A 43 -5.74 -7.69 -2.34
N ARG A 44 -6.15 -8.96 -2.31
CA ARG A 44 -5.24 -10.11 -2.22
C ARG A 44 -4.28 -10.18 -3.42
N GLU A 45 -4.79 -10.01 -4.64
CA GLU A 45 -3.96 -10.04 -5.85
C GLU A 45 -3.03 -8.81 -5.92
N LEU A 46 -3.49 -7.63 -5.51
CA LEU A 46 -2.61 -6.46 -5.36
C LEU A 46 -1.49 -6.72 -4.35
N GLY A 47 -1.80 -7.37 -3.23
CA GLY A 47 -0.79 -7.79 -2.24
C GLY A 47 0.22 -8.78 -2.82
N ALA A 48 -0.23 -9.73 -3.64
CA ALA A 48 0.66 -10.68 -4.31
C ALA A 48 1.61 -9.96 -5.28
N ILE A 49 1.09 -9.06 -6.11
CA ILE A 49 1.91 -8.24 -7.02
C ILE A 49 2.91 -7.40 -6.22
N ALA A 50 2.48 -6.75 -5.12
CA ALA A 50 3.37 -5.97 -4.27
C ALA A 50 4.51 -6.82 -3.70
N ARG A 51 4.25 -8.05 -3.27
CA ARG A 51 5.29 -8.99 -2.81
C ARG A 51 6.31 -9.28 -3.91
N GLU A 52 5.87 -9.58 -5.12
CA GLU A 52 6.78 -9.86 -6.25
C GLU A 52 7.64 -8.65 -6.61
N VAL A 53 7.05 -7.44 -6.61
CA VAL A 53 7.79 -6.18 -6.81
C VAL A 53 8.84 -6.00 -5.72
N LEU A 54 8.49 -6.16 -4.45
CA LEU A 54 9.42 -5.98 -3.32
C LEU A 54 10.51 -7.05 -3.27
N GLY A 55 10.25 -8.25 -3.78
CA GLY A 55 11.26 -9.29 -3.96
C GLY A 55 12.21 -9.03 -5.14
N THR A 56 11.75 -8.30 -6.15
CA THR A 56 12.57 -7.92 -7.32
C THR A 56 13.46 -6.71 -7.03
N TYR A 57 12.95 -5.73 -6.28
CA TYR A 57 13.64 -4.48 -5.98
C TYR A 57 14.04 -4.42 -4.50
N GLU A 58 15.23 -4.96 -4.20
CA GLU A 58 15.76 -5.05 -2.83
C GLU A 58 16.07 -3.68 -2.19
N ASP A 59 16.05 -2.59 -2.93
CA ASP A 59 16.29 -1.23 -2.45
C ASP A 59 15.01 -0.53 -1.94
N ILE A 60 13.82 -1.10 -2.15
CA ILE A 60 12.55 -0.53 -1.67
C ILE A 60 12.38 -0.77 -0.17
N ASN A 61 12.64 0.25 0.65
CA ASN A 61 12.53 0.18 2.11
C ASN A 61 11.26 0.84 2.69
N GLY A 62 10.44 1.46 1.86
CA GLY A 62 9.28 2.26 2.26
C GLY A 62 8.02 1.92 1.49
N LEU A 63 6.89 1.84 2.19
CA LEU A 63 5.57 1.54 1.64
C LEU A 63 4.57 2.63 2.03
N VAL A 64 3.82 3.16 1.06
CA VAL A 64 2.62 3.97 1.33
C VAL A 64 1.41 3.12 0.98
N LEU A 65 0.65 2.70 1.99
CA LEU A 65 -0.48 1.78 1.85
C LEU A 65 -1.79 2.52 2.10
N THR A 66 -2.68 2.57 1.11
CA THR A 66 -3.99 3.25 1.22
C THR A 66 -5.15 2.28 1.02
N GLY A 67 -6.15 2.38 1.89
CA GLY A 67 -7.25 1.42 2.00
C GLY A 67 -6.92 0.31 3.00
N GLY A 68 -7.88 0.03 3.90
CA GLY A 68 -7.68 -0.94 4.99
C GLY A 68 -7.46 -2.36 4.49
N ASP A 69 -8.27 -2.81 3.52
CA ASP A 69 -8.19 -4.17 2.98
C ASP A 69 -6.92 -4.36 2.15
N THR A 70 -6.53 -3.36 1.35
CA THR A 70 -5.26 -3.36 0.62
C THR A 70 -4.07 -3.43 1.56
N ALA A 71 -4.03 -2.59 2.62
CA ALA A 71 -2.94 -2.59 3.58
C ALA A 71 -2.81 -3.95 4.28
N LYS A 72 -3.93 -4.52 4.74
CA LYS A 72 -3.96 -5.86 5.33
C LYS A 72 -3.49 -6.94 4.36
N ALA A 73 -3.95 -6.90 3.11
CA ALA A 73 -3.60 -7.90 2.11
C ALA A 73 -2.10 -7.86 1.76
N VAL A 74 -1.52 -6.66 1.61
CA VAL A 74 -0.06 -6.50 1.41
C VAL A 74 0.71 -7.04 2.61
N CYS A 75 0.33 -6.66 3.84
CA CYS A 75 0.97 -7.16 5.06
C CYS A 75 0.90 -8.69 5.16
N ASN A 76 -0.26 -9.29 4.87
CA ASN A 76 -0.44 -10.75 4.88
C ASN A 76 0.47 -11.44 3.86
N GLN A 77 0.57 -10.91 2.64
CA GLN A 77 1.42 -11.48 1.58
C GLN A 77 2.92 -11.36 1.89
N LEU A 78 3.31 -10.34 2.66
CA LEU A 78 4.67 -10.15 3.15
C LEU A 78 4.94 -10.87 4.49
N ASN A 79 3.96 -11.57 5.07
CA ASN A 79 4.02 -12.13 6.43
C ASN A 79 4.37 -11.10 7.52
N MET A 80 3.93 -9.86 7.33
CA MET A 80 4.04 -8.78 8.31
C MET A 80 2.80 -8.79 9.21
N ASN A 81 2.99 -9.05 10.50
CA ASN A 81 1.89 -9.22 11.46
C ASN A 81 1.87 -8.14 12.55
N GLN A 82 2.87 -7.24 12.55
CA GLN A 82 3.00 -6.18 13.53
C GLN A 82 3.42 -4.87 12.85
N MET A 83 2.91 -3.76 13.37
CA MET A 83 3.38 -2.42 13.05
C MET A 83 3.82 -1.73 14.34
N GLN A 84 5.10 -1.42 14.47
CA GLN A 84 5.59 -0.55 15.53
C GLN A 84 5.31 0.90 15.11
N LEU A 85 4.34 1.54 15.75
CA LEU A 85 4.02 2.94 15.50
C LEU A 85 5.16 3.85 15.96
N CYS A 86 5.49 4.85 15.14
CA CYS A 86 6.55 5.82 15.42
C CYS A 86 5.99 7.23 15.59
N THR A 87 5.21 7.70 14.62
CA THR A 87 4.58 9.03 14.62
C THR A 87 3.41 9.03 13.63
N GLU A 88 2.82 10.18 13.38
CA GLU A 88 1.93 10.42 12.24
C GLU A 88 2.59 11.41 11.27
N VAL A 89 2.45 11.16 9.96
CA VAL A 89 2.89 12.12 8.92
C VAL A 89 1.89 13.27 8.82
N GLU A 90 0.61 12.93 8.89
CA GLU A 90 -0.53 13.82 8.98
C GLU A 90 -1.56 13.20 9.91
N ALA A 91 -2.52 13.98 10.40
CA ALA A 91 -3.59 13.49 11.26
C ALA A 91 -4.29 12.26 10.64
N GLY A 92 -4.19 11.11 11.30
CA GLY A 92 -4.77 9.83 10.85
C GLY A 92 -3.97 9.08 9.77
N LEU A 93 -2.73 9.49 9.50
CA LEU A 93 -1.77 8.78 8.64
C LEU A 93 -0.54 8.34 9.47
N PRO A 94 -0.62 7.21 10.18
CA PRO A 94 0.48 6.73 11.00
C PRO A 94 1.67 6.27 10.15
N LEU A 95 2.87 6.64 10.60
CA LEU A 95 4.15 6.08 10.19
C LEU A 95 4.61 5.06 11.24
N GLY A 96 5.09 3.92 10.76
CA GLY A 96 5.68 2.91 11.62
C GLY A 96 6.54 1.92 10.85
N LYS A 97 7.07 0.94 11.58
CA LYS A 97 7.81 -0.19 11.00
C LYS A 97 6.94 -1.44 10.96
N LEU A 98 6.74 -1.99 9.77
CA LEU A 98 6.14 -3.31 9.58
C LEU A 98 7.18 -4.39 9.90
N ARG A 99 6.76 -5.38 10.68
CA ARG A 99 7.58 -6.49 11.17
C ARG A 99 6.82 -7.80 11.03
N GLY A 100 7.55 -8.84 10.67
CA GLY A 100 7.08 -10.22 10.66
C GLY A 100 7.78 -11.05 11.75
N GLY A 101 8.08 -12.31 11.44
CA GLY A 101 8.85 -13.19 12.31
C GLY A 101 10.33 -12.78 12.44
N ALA A 102 11.05 -13.47 13.32
CA ALA A 102 12.51 -13.34 13.40
C ALA A 102 13.14 -13.55 12.01
N ASP A 103 14.13 -12.72 11.66
CA ASP A 103 14.84 -12.72 10.38
C ASP A 103 14.03 -12.26 9.14
N THR A 104 12.86 -11.67 9.33
CA THR A 104 12.13 -11.01 8.24
C THR A 104 12.61 -9.58 8.00
N ARG A 105 12.66 -9.17 6.74
CA ARG A 105 12.95 -7.79 6.35
C ARG A 105 11.86 -6.85 6.90
N GLU A 106 12.29 -5.76 7.53
CA GLU A 106 11.38 -4.71 7.98
C GLU A 106 11.14 -3.67 6.88
N TYR A 107 9.95 -3.08 6.87
CA TYR A 107 9.61 -1.97 5.97
C TYR A 107 9.12 -0.78 6.79
N TRP A 108 9.55 0.41 6.43
CA TRP A 108 8.83 1.61 6.85
C TRP A 108 7.50 1.67 6.12
N ALA A 109 6.43 1.99 6.84
CA ALA A 109 5.12 2.09 6.24
C ALA A 109 4.35 3.30 6.76
N VAL A 110 3.78 4.05 5.83
CA VAL A 110 2.68 4.97 6.10
C VAL A 110 1.39 4.29 5.67
N THR A 111 0.39 4.25 6.55
CA THR A 111 -0.95 3.75 6.18
C THR A 111 -1.95 4.88 6.14
N LYS A 112 -2.91 4.82 5.21
CA LYS A 112 -4.03 5.75 5.13
C LYS A 112 -5.34 4.99 5.01
N ALA A 113 -6.23 5.15 5.98
CA ALA A 113 -7.58 4.62 5.87
C ALA A 113 -8.39 5.33 4.75
N GLY A 114 -9.39 4.63 4.22
CA GLY A 114 -10.34 5.23 3.27
C GLY A 114 -11.04 6.43 3.91
N GLY A 115 -11.10 7.55 3.19
CA GLY A 115 -11.74 8.78 3.68
C GLY A 115 -10.91 9.69 4.59
N PHE A 116 -9.69 9.30 4.98
CA PHE A 116 -8.78 10.14 5.79
C PHE A 116 -7.85 11.01 4.92
N GLY A 117 -7.30 12.09 5.47
CA GLY A 117 -6.37 12.98 4.79
C GLY A 117 -7.03 13.93 3.77
N ASN A 118 -6.23 14.42 2.83
CA ASN A 118 -6.58 15.37 1.79
C ASN A 118 -6.00 14.93 0.42
N GLU A 119 -6.23 15.72 -0.62
CA GLU A 119 -5.81 15.43 -2.00
C GLU A 119 -4.29 15.25 -2.17
N ARG A 120 -3.49 15.82 -1.26
CA ARG A 120 -2.03 15.74 -1.25
C ARG A 120 -1.46 14.70 -0.30
N SER A 121 -2.28 14.04 0.52
CA SER A 121 -1.77 13.18 1.61
C SER A 121 -0.85 12.04 1.14
N LEU A 122 -1.10 11.43 -0.02
CA LEU A 122 -0.20 10.38 -0.55
C LEU A 122 1.14 10.97 -1.01
N MET A 123 1.12 12.17 -1.58
CA MET A 123 2.34 12.87 -1.99
C MET A 123 3.12 13.35 -0.77
N ASN A 124 2.45 13.89 0.25
CA ASN A 124 3.07 14.30 1.50
C ASN A 124 3.69 13.11 2.24
N ALA A 125 2.99 11.95 2.26
CA ALA A 125 3.55 10.70 2.77
C ALA A 125 4.81 10.27 2.02
N LEU A 126 4.80 10.37 0.68
CA LEU A 126 5.96 10.04 -0.14
C LEU A 126 7.16 10.96 0.15
N ILE A 127 6.95 12.28 0.15
CA ILE A 127 8.01 13.28 0.42
C ILE A 127 8.62 13.04 1.81
N TYR A 128 7.76 12.88 2.82
CA TYR A 128 8.17 12.61 4.20
C TYR A 128 9.03 11.33 4.28
N MET A 129 8.61 10.25 3.60
CA MET A 129 9.34 8.98 3.60
C MET A 129 10.63 9.02 2.78
N SER A 130 10.69 9.84 1.73
CA SER A 130 11.86 10.00 0.88
C SER A 130 12.95 10.87 1.52
N GLY A 131 12.62 11.61 2.59
CA GLY A 131 13.52 12.59 3.21
C GLY A 131 13.79 13.78 2.30
N GLU A 132 12.82 14.13 1.44
CA GLU A 132 12.90 15.27 0.50
C GLU A 132 12.39 16.58 1.12
N ASP A 133 12.13 16.58 2.43
CA ASP A 133 11.78 17.74 3.25
C ASP A 133 13.02 18.51 3.79
N GLU A 134 14.25 18.21 3.33
CA GLU A 134 15.50 18.93 3.67
C GLU A 134 16.15 19.64 2.48
#